data_AF-A0A7W7PS14-F1
#
_entry.id   AF-A0A7W7PS14-F1
#
_cell.length_a   1.000
_cell.length_b   1.000
_cell.length_c   1.000
_cell.angle_alpha   90.00
_cell.angle_beta   90.00
_cell.angle_gamma   90.00
#
_symmetry.space_group_name_H-M   'P 1'
#
loop_
_entity.id
_entity.type
_entity.pdbx_description
1 polymer ?
#
loop_
_entity_poly.entity_id
_entity_poly.type
_entity_poly.pdbx_seq_one_letter_code
_entity_poly.pdbx_strand_id
1 'polypeptide(L)'
;MLTIGELASYAGVTVRAVRHYHTKGLLPEPERDHSGYRRYDAGAVVELIKIRTLAEAGVPLARVRELLQADEEEFATAVADIDKRLRAEIRERQRHRERIARLAAGDDLALPPEVVEYLDRLRALGVDERIVQVERDGWIPLAARSPERVAEWMTRKREQLADPQFIGFYLILGQALDRTDDDPRLVELADGLSAYITQMADERGEDYVDDTDIEPPLVKLMDTLAFDTVPPARRLMELLRKRGWTGWTKLERVTPERERSGHRRKTLRRGVPGGCGDGCRVPPGDDVGDNPGADAGVGDAGCGCSLRR
;
A
#
# COMPACT_ATOMS: atom_id res chain seq x y z
N MET A 1 -20.63 44.38 -42.95
CA MET A 1 -20.91 43.00 -43.39
C MET A 1 -19.59 42.27 -43.53
N LEU A 2 -19.47 41.07 -42.98
CA LEU A 2 -18.24 40.26 -42.86
C LEU A 2 -18.34 39.00 -43.71
N THR A 3 -17.21 38.52 -44.23
CA THR A 3 -17.06 37.16 -44.78
C THR A 3 -17.07 36.12 -43.64
N ILE A 4 -17.24 34.84 -43.98
CA ILE A 4 -17.14 33.76 -43.00
C ILE A 4 -15.75 33.70 -42.32
N GLY A 5 -14.69 34.07 -43.04
CA GLY A 5 -13.33 34.11 -42.51
C GLY A 5 -13.16 35.23 -41.48
N GLU A 6 -13.64 36.43 -41.80
CA GLU A 6 -13.63 37.56 -40.87
C GLU A 6 -14.52 37.28 -39.65
N LEU A 7 -15.74 36.75 -39.84
CA LEU A 7 -16.63 36.35 -38.75
C LEU A 7 -15.94 35.37 -37.79
N ALA A 8 -15.32 34.33 -38.35
CA ALA A 8 -14.60 33.33 -37.56
C ALA A 8 -13.45 33.98 -36.78
N SER A 9 -12.68 34.87 -37.41
CA SER A 9 -11.60 35.61 -36.76
C SER A 9 -12.10 36.48 -35.62
N TYR A 10 -13.18 37.26 -35.82
CA TYR A 10 -13.74 38.14 -34.79
C TYR A 10 -14.31 37.38 -33.60
N ALA A 11 -14.94 36.23 -33.84
CA ALA A 11 -15.44 35.38 -32.76
C ALA A 11 -14.35 34.46 -32.15
N GLY A 12 -13.13 34.45 -32.72
CA GLY A 12 -12.02 33.61 -32.30
C GLY A 12 -12.28 32.11 -32.46
N VAL A 13 -13.03 31.72 -33.50
CA VAL A 13 -13.29 30.32 -33.86
C VAL A 13 -12.72 30.01 -35.24
N THR A 14 -12.70 28.73 -35.61
CA THR A 14 -12.31 28.34 -36.97
C THR A 14 -13.47 28.48 -37.94
N VAL A 15 -13.19 28.71 -39.22
CA VAL A 15 -14.23 28.66 -40.29
C VAL A 15 -14.96 27.31 -40.29
N ARG A 16 -14.26 26.21 -39.94
CA ARG A 16 -14.85 24.88 -39.77
C ARG A 16 -15.89 24.86 -38.64
N ALA A 17 -15.63 25.52 -37.52
CA ALA A 17 -16.58 25.64 -36.41
C ALA A 17 -17.83 26.43 -36.84
N VAL A 18 -17.67 27.54 -37.57
CA VAL A 18 -18.82 28.30 -38.10
C VAL A 18 -19.69 27.42 -39.01
N ARG A 19 -19.09 26.68 -39.94
CA ARG A 19 -19.82 25.71 -40.79
C ARG A 19 -20.49 24.60 -39.98
N HIS A 20 -19.84 24.13 -38.91
CA HIS A 20 -20.42 23.13 -38.03
C HIS A 20 -21.66 23.67 -37.31
N TYR A 21 -21.61 24.91 -36.81
CA TYR A 21 -22.77 25.54 -36.17
C TYR A 21 -23.90 25.80 -37.15
N HIS A 22 -23.61 26.20 -38.39
CA HIS A 22 -24.61 26.25 -39.46
C HIS A 22 -25.26 24.88 -39.73
N THR A 23 -24.46 23.83 -39.88
CA THR A 23 -24.96 22.46 -40.12
C THR A 23 -25.82 21.96 -38.97
N LYS A 24 -25.46 22.33 -37.74
CA LYS A 24 -26.27 22.05 -36.56
C LYS A 24 -27.48 22.95 -36.47
N GLY A 25 -27.56 24.07 -37.19
CA GLY A 25 -28.63 25.06 -37.11
C GLY A 25 -28.54 25.97 -35.89
N LEU A 26 -27.35 26.10 -35.29
CA LEU A 26 -27.10 26.99 -34.15
C LEU A 26 -26.89 28.45 -34.57
N LEU A 27 -26.42 28.66 -35.79
CA LEU A 27 -26.22 29.98 -36.39
C LEU A 27 -26.96 29.98 -37.74
N PRO A 28 -27.84 30.95 -38.01
CA PRO A 28 -28.54 31.01 -39.29
C PRO A 28 -27.55 31.27 -40.43
N GLU A 29 -27.74 30.58 -41.57
CA GLU A 29 -26.98 30.88 -42.78
C GLU A 29 -27.61 32.08 -43.51
N PRO A 30 -26.90 33.21 -43.67
CA PRO A 30 -27.41 34.32 -44.45
C PRO A 30 -27.47 33.95 -45.94
N GLU A 31 -28.37 34.62 -46.66
CA GLU A 31 -28.44 34.52 -48.11
C GLU A 31 -27.13 34.97 -48.77
N ARG A 32 -26.89 34.48 -49.99
CA ARG A 32 -25.75 34.92 -50.78
C ARG A 32 -26.05 36.29 -51.38
N ASP A 33 -25.09 37.20 -51.27
CA ASP A 33 -25.18 38.50 -51.92
C ASP A 33 -25.09 38.37 -53.47
N HIS A 34 -25.26 39.49 -54.18
CA HIS A 34 -25.15 39.53 -55.65
C HIS A 34 -23.78 39.04 -56.19
N SER A 35 -22.75 39.01 -55.35
CA SER A 35 -21.42 38.49 -55.68
C SER A 35 -21.24 36.99 -55.36
N GLY A 36 -22.29 36.33 -54.85
CA GLY A 36 -22.31 34.90 -54.54
C GLY A 36 -21.73 34.54 -53.16
N TYR A 37 -21.37 35.54 -52.33
CA TYR A 37 -20.77 35.34 -51.01
C TYR A 37 -21.79 35.50 -49.89
N ARG A 38 -21.63 34.72 -48.82
CA ARG A 38 -22.39 34.90 -47.57
C ARG A 38 -21.82 36.09 -46.80
N ARG A 39 -22.70 36.95 -46.29
CA ARG A 39 -22.36 38.17 -45.55
C ARG A 39 -23.01 38.17 -44.17
N TYR A 40 -22.19 38.39 -43.16
CA TYR A 40 -22.60 38.36 -41.75
C TYR A 40 -22.57 39.77 -41.16
N ASP A 41 -23.58 40.12 -40.37
CA ASP A 41 -23.64 41.39 -39.68
C ASP A 41 -22.98 41.31 -38.30
N ALA A 42 -23.08 42.39 -37.52
CA ALA A 42 -22.58 42.40 -36.15
C ALA A 42 -23.38 41.47 -35.22
N GLY A 43 -24.67 41.23 -35.50
CA GLY A 43 -25.51 40.32 -34.74
C GLY A 43 -24.99 38.88 -34.81
N ALA A 44 -24.61 38.43 -36.00
CA ALA A 44 -24.00 37.12 -36.20
C ALA A 44 -22.68 36.95 -35.41
N VAL A 45 -21.90 38.02 -35.23
CA VAL A 45 -20.68 37.98 -34.40
C VAL A 45 -21.04 37.76 -32.94
N VAL A 46 -22.01 38.54 -32.41
CA VAL A 46 -22.47 38.42 -31.02
C VAL A 46 -23.04 37.04 -30.75
N GLU A 47 -23.87 36.52 -31.65
CA GLU A 47 -24.47 35.18 -31.52
C GLU A 47 -23.41 34.08 -31.54
N LEU A 48 -22.44 34.17 -32.45
CA LEU A 48 -21.33 33.22 -32.51
C LEU A 48 -20.45 33.25 -31.25
N ILE A 49 -20.21 34.43 -30.67
CA ILE A 49 -19.51 34.56 -29.38
C ILE A 49 -20.33 33.90 -28.26
N LYS A 50 -21.65 34.09 -28.20
CA LYS A 50 -22.51 33.43 -27.21
C LYS A 50 -22.45 31.90 -27.33
N ILE A 51 -22.58 31.36 -28.55
CA ILE A 51 -22.47 29.92 -28.82
C ILE A 51 -21.13 29.38 -28.31
N ARG A 52 -20.04 30.07 -28.66
CA ARG A 52 -18.68 29.67 -28.27
C ARG A 52 -18.54 29.66 -26.75
N THR A 53 -18.93 30.72 -26.06
CA THR A 53 -18.78 30.84 -24.60
C THR A 53 -19.53 29.73 -23.87
N LEU A 54 -20.77 29.42 -24.27
CA LEU A 54 -21.53 28.32 -23.67
C LEU A 54 -20.89 26.95 -23.96
N ALA A 55 -20.43 26.73 -25.19
CA ALA A 55 -19.76 25.49 -25.55
C ALA A 55 -18.44 25.29 -24.78
N GLU A 56 -17.64 26.35 -24.61
CA GLU A 56 -16.40 26.34 -23.82
C GLU A 56 -16.67 26.13 -22.31
N ALA A 57 -17.82 26.59 -21.81
CA ALA A 57 -18.31 26.30 -20.46
C ALA A 57 -18.83 24.85 -20.29
N GLY A 58 -18.70 24.02 -21.33
CA GLY A 58 -19.10 22.61 -21.31
C GLY A 58 -20.61 22.38 -21.51
N VAL A 59 -21.35 23.38 -21.98
CA VAL A 59 -22.78 23.23 -22.29
C VAL A 59 -22.93 22.44 -23.60
N PRO A 60 -23.69 21.33 -23.63
CA PRO A 60 -23.93 20.57 -24.85
C PRO A 60 -24.60 21.44 -25.93
N LEU A 61 -24.17 21.30 -27.19
CA LEU A 61 -24.68 22.10 -28.32
C LEU A 61 -26.21 22.03 -28.50
N ALA A 62 -26.85 20.93 -28.11
CA ALA A 62 -28.31 20.83 -28.10
C ALA A 62 -28.93 21.83 -27.10
N ARG A 63 -28.39 21.91 -25.89
CA ARG A 63 -28.83 22.87 -24.87
C ARG A 63 -28.48 24.31 -25.25
N VAL A 64 -27.34 24.53 -25.92
CA VAL A 64 -26.99 25.87 -26.43
C VAL A 64 -28.08 26.40 -27.36
N ARG A 65 -28.64 25.56 -28.25
CA ARG A 65 -29.76 25.98 -29.10
C ARG A 65 -30.96 26.45 -28.30
N GLU A 66 -31.38 25.65 -27.32
CA GLU A 66 -32.53 25.97 -26.47
C GLU A 66 -32.31 27.32 -25.77
N LEU A 67 -31.10 27.56 -25.26
CA LEU A 67 -30.75 28.81 -24.59
C LEU A 67 -30.75 30.02 -25.53
N LEU A 68 -30.35 29.87 -26.80
CA LEU A 68 -30.38 30.97 -27.76
C LEU A 68 -31.80 31.35 -28.19
N GLN A 69 -32.75 30.43 -28.05
CA GLN A 69 -34.16 30.65 -28.37
C GLN A 69 -35.01 31.03 -27.15
N ALA A 70 -34.44 30.93 -25.94
CA ALA A 70 -35.09 31.30 -24.70
C ALA A 70 -35.25 32.82 -24.59
N ASP A 71 -36.24 33.25 -23.80
CA ASP A 71 -36.35 34.65 -23.43
C ASP A 71 -35.23 35.06 -22.44
N GLU A 72 -35.18 36.36 -22.11
CA GLU A 72 -34.10 36.90 -21.29
C GLU A 72 -34.11 36.36 -19.84
N GLU A 73 -35.29 36.08 -19.28
CA GLU A 73 -35.43 35.55 -17.91
C GLU A 73 -35.04 34.07 -17.84
N GLU A 74 -35.52 33.27 -18.81
CA GLU A 74 -35.17 31.86 -18.96
C GLU A 74 -33.66 31.69 -19.21
N PHE A 75 -33.07 32.53 -20.07
CA PHE A 75 -31.63 32.52 -20.33
C PHE A 75 -30.83 32.85 -19.07
N ALA A 76 -31.20 33.92 -18.36
CA ALA A 76 -30.51 34.33 -17.14
C ALA A 76 -30.56 33.23 -16.06
N THR A 77 -31.72 32.59 -15.90
CA THR A 77 -31.90 31.48 -14.95
C THR A 77 -31.00 30.30 -15.32
N ALA A 78 -30.98 29.90 -16.59
CA ALA A 78 -30.14 28.79 -17.03
C ALA A 78 -28.64 29.07 -16.91
N VAL A 79 -28.20 30.31 -17.16
CA VAL A 79 -26.80 30.72 -16.95
C VAL A 79 -26.44 30.64 -15.46
N ALA A 80 -27.33 31.07 -14.56
CA ALA A 80 -27.12 30.95 -13.12
C ALA A 80 -26.99 29.48 -12.67
N ASP A 81 -27.80 28.58 -13.23
CA ASP A 81 -27.70 27.13 -12.96
C ASP A 81 -26.38 26.53 -13.48
N ILE A 82 -25.92 26.96 -14.66
CA ILE A 82 -24.62 26.56 -15.21
C ILE A 82 -23.49 27.01 -14.28
N ASP A 83 -23.48 28.27 -13.85
CA ASP A 83 -22.47 28.79 -12.91
C ASP A 83 -22.49 28.05 -11.57
N LYS A 84 -23.69 27.78 -11.02
CA LYS A 84 -23.83 26.99 -9.79
C LYS A 84 -23.22 25.59 -9.92
N ARG A 85 -23.48 24.89 -11.02
CA ARG A 85 -22.88 23.59 -11.32
C ARG A 85 -21.36 23.69 -11.41
N LEU A 86 -20.83 24.66 -12.16
CA LEU A 86 -19.39 24.86 -12.33
C LEU A 86 -18.70 25.15 -10.99
N ARG A 87 -19.31 25.96 -10.11
CA ARG A 87 -18.80 26.20 -8.75
C ARG A 87 -18.74 24.92 -7.92
N ALA A 88 -19.73 24.05 -8.04
CA ALA A 88 -19.73 22.75 -7.36
C ALA A 88 -18.58 21.85 -7.85
N GLU A 89 -18.39 21.78 -9.17
CA GLU A 89 -17.28 21.04 -9.80
C GLU A 89 -15.92 21.59 -9.38
N ILE A 90 -15.73 22.91 -9.35
CA ILE A 90 -14.49 23.55 -8.88
C ILE A 90 -14.19 23.15 -7.44
N ARG A 91 -15.18 23.22 -6.55
CA ARG A 91 -15.02 22.81 -5.14
C ARG A 91 -14.64 21.34 -5.02
N GLU A 92 -15.23 20.48 -5.83
CA GLU A 92 -14.89 19.05 -5.85
C GLU A 92 -13.46 18.82 -6.36
N ARG A 93 -13.06 19.48 -7.44
CA ARG A 93 -11.69 19.41 -7.98
C ARG A 93 -10.67 19.95 -6.98
N GLN A 94 -10.98 21.01 -6.24
CA GLN A 94 -10.13 21.52 -5.15
C GLN A 94 -9.97 20.48 -4.04
N ARG A 95 -11.05 19.86 -3.56
CA ARG A 95 -10.98 18.77 -2.57
C ARG A 95 -10.14 17.59 -3.06
N HIS A 96 -10.26 17.22 -4.33
CA HIS A 96 -9.43 16.17 -4.92
C HIS A 96 -7.95 16.56 -4.95
N ARG A 97 -7.63 17.80 -5.32
CA ARG A 97 -6.25 18.31 -5.28
C ARG A 97 -5.68 18.30 -3.86
N GLU A 98 -6.45 18.69 -2.87
CA GLU A 98 -6.04 18.65 -1.45
C GLU A 98 -5.77 17.22 -0.97
N ARG A 99 -6.61 16.25 -1.36
CA ARG A 99 -6.38 14.82 -1.06
C ARG A 99 -5.09 14.31 -1.70
N ILE A 100 -4.83 14.65 -2.97
CA ILE A 100 -3.60 14.24 -3.66
C ILE A 100 -2.37 14.93 -3.04
N ALA A 101 -2.47 16.21 -2.68
CA ALA A 101 -1.39 16.93 -2.02
C ALA A 101 -0.99 16.28 -0.70
N ARG A 102 -1.98 15.81 0.09
CA ARG A 102 -1.73 15.02 1.32
C ARG A 102 -0.97 13.73 1.05
N LEU A 103 -1.36 12.98 0.01
CA LEU A 103 -0.64 11.77 -0.40
C LEU A 103 0.81 12.07 -0.84
N ALA A 104 1.03 13.16 -1.58
CA ALA A 104 2.33 13.53 -2.11
C ALA A 104 3.29 14.12 -1.04
N ALA A 105 2.77 14.71 0.03
CA ALA A 105 3.56 15.26 1.11
C ALA A 105 4.27 14.19 1.96
N GLY A 106 4.05 12.90 1.68
CA GLY A 106 4.68 11.78 2.40
C GLY A 106 4.09 11.57 3.80
N ASP A 107 4.00 12.61 4.61
CA ASP A 107 3.56 12.47 5.99
C ASP A 107 2.06 12.20 6.16
N ASP A 108 1.27 12.22 5.07
CA ASP A 108 -0.19 12.18 5.15
C ASP A 108 -0.83 11.13 4.21
N LEU A 109 -0.28 9.92 4.24
CA LEU A 109 -1.11 8.72 4.18
C LEU A 109 -1.82 8.54 5.54
N ALA A 110 -2.57 9.56 5.96
CA ALA A 110 -3.36 9.63 7.20
C ALA A 110 -2.67 9.06 8.44
N LEU A 111 -1.37 9.36 8.63
CA LEU A 111 -0.72 9.03 9.89
C LEU A 111 -1.18 10.03 10.96
N PRO A 112 -1.67 9.56 12.12
CA PRO A 112 -2.01 10.44 13.23
C PRO A 112 -0.82 11.33 13.62
N PRO A 113 -1.03 12.58 14.06
CA PRO A 113 0.04 13.52 14.40
C PRO A 113 1.08 12.93 15.35
N GLU A 114 0.65 12.08 16.29
CA GLU A 114 1.50 11.40 17.26
C GLU A 114 2.52 10.46 16.60
N VAL A 115 2.15 9.82 15.49
CA VAL A 115 3.05 8.97 14.69
C VAL A 115 4.05 9.82 13.93
N VAL A 116 3.61 10.95 13.36
CA VAL A 116 4.50 11.88 12.66
C VAL A 116 5.57 12.42 13.62
N GLU A 117 5.17 12.83 14.83
CA GLU A 117 6.10 13.26 15.88
C GLU A 117 7.10 12.16 16.26
N TYR A 118 6.66 10.90 16.33
CA TYR A 118 7.54 9.75 16.57
C TYR A 118 8.58 9.57 15.44
N LEU A 119 8.15 9.62 14.18
CA LEU A 119 9.04 9.49 13.03
C LEU A 119 10.05 10.65 12.95
N ASP A 120 9.60 11.88 13.22
CA ASP A 120 10.48 13.05 13.30
C ASP A 120 11.49 12.93 14.44
N ARG A 121 11.09 12.31 15.57
CA ARG A 121 12.01 12.04 16.66
C ARG A 121 13.08 11.03 16.27
N LEU A 122 12.74 9.96 15.55
CA LEU A 122 13.72 9.01 15.01
C LEU A 122 14.74 9.70 14.09
N ARG A 123 14.26 10.55 13.18
CA ARG A 123 15.13 11.36 12.30
C ARG A 123 16.06 12.26 13.10
N ALA A 124 15.52 12.97 14.11
CA ALA A 124 16.31 13.85 14.97
C ALA A 124 17.37 13.11 15.79
N LEU A 125 17.15 11.82 16.08
CA LEU A 125 18.11 10.95 16.76
C LEU A 125 19.14 10.33 15.81
N GLY A 126 19.06 10.61 14.51
CA GLY A 126 20.02 10.16 13.50
C GLY A 126 19.77 8.75 12.96
N VAL A 127 18.56 8.22 13.12
CA VAL A 127 18.16 6.94 12.52
C VAL A 127 18.16 7.05 10.99
N ASP A 128 18.67 6.03 10.31
CA ASP A 128 18.74 5.98 8.84
C ASP A 128 17.34 6.10 8.22
N GLU A 129 17.19 6.94 7.19
CA GLU A 129 15.90 7.23 6.57
C GLU A 129 15.22 5.97 6.01
N ARG A 130 15.97 4.95 5.57
CA ARG A 130 15.38 3.68 5.12
C ARG A 130 14.64 2.96 6.25
N ILE A 131 15.16 3.04 7.47
CA ILE A 131 14.50 2.47 8.65
C ILE A 131 13.29 3.31 9.05
N VAL A 132 13.40 4.64 8.97
CA VAL A 132 12.27 5.54 9.20
C VAL A 132 11.14 5.26 8.20
N GLN A 133 11.45 4.93 6.95
CA GLN A 133 10.44 4.52 5.96
C GLN A 133 9.79 3.18 6.33
N VAL A 134 10.54 2.20 6.82
CA VAL A 134 9.96 0.92 7.31
C VAL A 134 9.03 1.16 8.50
N GLU A 135 9.43 1.99 9.47
CA GLU A 135 8.58 2.38 10.59
C GLU A 135 7.31 3.07 10.09
N ARG A 136 7.44 4.03 9.18
CA ARG A 136 6.31 4.75 8.57
C ARG A 136 5.34 3.79 7.87
N ASP A 137 5.85 2.93 6.99
CA ASP A 137 5.04 2.00 6.21
C ASP A 137 4.41 0.92 7.09
N GLY A 138 5.02 0.59 8.23
CA GLY A 138 4.44 -0.26 9.26
C GLY A 138 3.31 0.42 10.04
N TRP A 139 3.43 1.72 10.34
CA TRP A 139 2.41 2.46 11.09
C TRP A 139 1.16 2.79 10.27
N ILE A 140 1.28 2.97 8.95
CA ILE A 140 0.15 3.27 8.06
C ILE A 140 -1.00 2.24 8.19
N PRO A 141 -0.78 0.92 8.00
CA PRO A 141 -1.84 -0.07 8.12
C PRO A 141 -2.35 -0.22 9.56
N LEU A 142 -1.49 -0.02 10.57
CA LEU A 142 -1.89 -0.11 11.97
C LEU A 142 -2.81 1.04 12.39
N ALA A 143 -2.44 2.27 12.05
CA ALA A 143 -3.26 3.44 12.31
C ALA A 143 -4.59 3.39 11.54
N ALA A 144 -4.58 2.83 10.31
CA ALA A 144 -5.79 2.67 9.51
C ALA A 144 -6.76 1.62 10.10
N ARG A 145 -6.25 0.55 10.73
CA ARG A 145 -7.07 -0.55 11.26
C ARG A 145 -7.52 -0.34 12.70
N SER A 146 -6.69 0.29 13.54
CA SER A 146 -6.93 0.47 14.98
C SER A 146 -6.55 1.88 15.44
N PRO A 147 -7.23 2.93 14.94
CA PRO A 147 -6.90 4.32 15.27
C PRO A 147 -7.00 4.62 16.77
N GLU A 148 -7.91 3.96 17.48
CA GLU A 148 -8.12 4.11 18.93
C GLU A 148 -6.93 3.65 19.79
N ARG A 149 -6.08 2.76 19.26
CA ARG A 149 -4.91 2.22 19.96
C ARG A 149 -3.63 3.02 19.73
N VAL A 150 -3.63 3.93 18.75
CA VAL A 150 -2.42 4.68 18.36
C VAL A 150 -1.84 5.46 19.54
N ALA A 151 -2.67 6.12 20.34
CA ALA A 151 -2.19 6.90 21.49
C ALA A 151 -1.46 6.04 22.53
N GLU A 152 -1.94 4.81 22.75
CA GLU A 152 -1.33 3.84 23.66
C GLU A 152 0.04 3.40 23.13
N TRP A 153 0.09 2.92 21.89
CA TRP A 153 1.33 2.49 21.25
C TRP A 153 2.37 3.61 21.17
N MET A 154 1.96 4.83 20.81
CA MET A 154 2.87 5.98 20.76
C MET A 154 3.44 6.34 22.14
N THR A 155 2.68 6.13 23.21
CA THR A 155 3.19 6.35 24.58
C THR A 155 4.30 5.36 24.91
N ARG A 156 4.10 4.07 24.61
CA ARG A 156 5.12 3.03 24.80
C ARG A 156 6.36 3.29 23.93
N LYS A 157 6.17 3.64 22.65
CA LYS A 157 7.26 3.99 21.75
C LYS A 157 8.07 5.18 22.25
N ARG A 158 7.42 6.22 22.79
CA ARG A 158 8.13 7.35 23.41
C ARG A 158 9.00 6.92 24.60
N GLU A 159 8.53 5.99 25.42
CA GLU A 159 9.35 5.43 26.50
C GLU A 159 10.53 4.62 25.97
N GLN A 160 10.32 3.79 24.94
CA GLN A 160 11.39 3.03 24.30
C GLN A 160 12.44 3.97 23.68
N LEU A 161 12.04 5.07 23.04
CA LEU A 161 12.98 6.07 22.49
C LEU A 161 13.74 6.86 23.55
N ALA A 162 13.28 6.86 24.81
CA ALA A 162 14.03 7.45 25.92
C ALA A 162 15.18 6.54 26.39
N ASP A 163 15.17 5.27 25.99
CA ASP A 163 16.20 4.29 26.31
C ASP A 163 17.37 4.35 25.30
N PRO A 164 18.59 4.70 25.74
CA PRO A 164 19.75 4.72 24.86
C PRO A 164 20.09 3.36 24.23
N GLN A 165 19.77 2.24 24.89
CA GLN A 165 20.03 0.91 24.35
C GLN A 165 19.14 0.62 23.13
N PHE A 166 17.88 1.03 23.20
CA PHE A 166 16.92 0.87 22.10
C PHE A 166 17.26 1.77 20.90
N ILE A 167 17.66 3.02 21.13
CA ILE A 167 18.14 3.89 20.03
C ILE A 167 19.44 3.36 19.41
N GLY A 168 20.34 2.82 20.25
CA GLY A 168 21.57 2.20 19.78
C GLY A 168 21.32 1.09 18.75
N PHE A 169 20.25 0.32 18.93
CA PHE A 169 19.83 -0.69 17.96
C PHE A 169 19.56 -0.09 16.57
N TYR A 170 18.72 0.94 16.48
CA TYR A 170 18.40 1.60 15.20
C TYR A 170 19.63 2.14 14.49
N LEU A 171 20.56 2.74 15.24
CA LEU A 171 21.79 3.32 14.68
C LEU A 171 22.73 2.24 14.14
N ILE A 172 22.92 1.14 14.87
CA ILE A 172 23.76 0.03 14.42
C ILE A 172 23.13 -0.68 13.21
N LEU A 173 21.80 -0.88 13.24
CA LEU A 173 21.08 -1.45 12.10
C LEU A 173 21.26 -0.58 10.85
N GLY A 174 21.15 0.74 10.98
CA GLY A 174 21.39 1.70 9.88
C GLY A 174 22.79 1.56 9.27
N GLN A 175 23.81 1.45 10.12
CA GLN A 175 25.20 1.23 9.66
C GLN A 175 25.42 -0.11 8.95
N ALA A 176 24.62 -1.12 9.28
CA ALA A 176 24.71 -2.44 8.67
C ALA A 176 24.02 -2.52 7.29
N LEU A 177 23.14 -1.57 6.95
CA LEU A 177 22.38 -1.57 5.69
C LEU A 177 23.24 -1.55 4.43
N ASP A 178 24.39 -0.88 4.49
CA ASP A 178 25.29 -0.72 3.32
C ASP A 178 26.35 -1.82 3.23
N ARG A 179 26.23 -2.88 4.05
CA ARG A 179 27.24 -3.92 4.20
C ARG A 179 26.66 -5.30 3.90
N THR A 180 27.55 -6.25 3.65
CA THR A 180 27.19 -7.65 3.38
C THR A 180 26.70 -8.37 4.64
N ASP A 181 25.87 -9.41 4.47
CA ASP A 181 25.16 -10.14 5.53
C ASP A 181 26.05 -10.77 6.65
N ASP A 182 27.36 -10.89 6.45
CA ASP A 182 28.29 -11.49 7.42
C ASP A 182 29.07 -10.46 8.28
N ASP A 183 28.57 -9.23 8.46
CA ASP A 183 29.21 -8.25 9.36
C ASP A 183 29.19 -8.76 10.83
N PRO A 184 30.34 -8.91 11.51
CA PRO A 184 30.42 -9.30 12.93
C PRO A 184 29.58 -8.42 13.85
N ARG A 185 29.34 -7.17 13.48
CA ARG A 185 28.50 -6.23 14.23
C ARG A 185 27.03 -6.64 14.25
N LEU A 186 26.52 -7.36 13.24
CA LEU A 186 25.16 -7.91 13.27
C LEU A 186 25.04 -9.01 14.34
N VAL A 187 26.12 -9.75 14.60
CA VAL A 187 26.16 -10.76 15.66
C VAL A 187 26.16 -10.07 17.03
N GLU A 188 27.02 -9.07 17.23
CA GLU A 188 27.06 -8.26 18.46
C GLU A 188 25.71 -7.54 18.70
N LEU A 189 25.08 -7.04 17.63
CA LEU A 189 23.75 -6.44 17.67
C LEU A 189 22.69 -7.46 18.11
N ALA A 190 22.72 -8.68 17.56
CA ALA A 190 21.81 -9.74 17.94
C ALA A 190 21.99 -10.15 19.41
N ASP A 191 23.23 -10.20 19.91
CA ASP A 191 23.54 -10.45 21.32
C ASP A 191 22.97 -9.34 22.22
N GLY A 192 23.27 -8.08 21.89
CA GLY A 192 22.80 -6.92 22.64
C GLY A 192 21.28 -6.81 22.65
N LEU A 193 20.64 -6.99 21.49
CA LEU A 193 19.19 -6.91 21.36
C LEU A 193 18.49 -8.06 22.09
N SER A 194 19.01 -9.28 22.02
CA SER A 194 18.45 -10.42 22.77
C SER A 194 18.53 -10.20 24.28
N ALA A 195 19.64 -9.63 24.77
CA ALA A 195 19.81 -9.31 26.19
C ALA A 195 18.83 -8.22 26.62
N TYR A 196 18.73 -7.15 25.82
CA TYR A 196 17.77 -6.06 26.03
C TYR A 196 16.33 -6.56 26.10
N ILE A 197 15.90 -7.30 25.07
CA ILE A 197 14.54 -7.83 24.98
C ILE A 197 14.23 -8.74 26.19
N THR A 198 15.19 -9.58 26.59
CA THR A 198 15.02 -10.47 27.74
C THR A 198 14.88 -9.68 29.03
N GLN A 199 15.73 -8.68 29.25
CA GLN A 199 15.64 -7.81 30.42
C GLN A 199 14.29 -7.09 30.49
N MET A 200 13.85 -6.49 29.38
CA MET A 200 12.58 -5.77 29.34
C MET A 200 11.38 -6.70 29.55
N ALA A 201 11.40 -7.91 28.97
CA ALA A 201 10.37 -8.92 29.20
C ALA A 201 10.32 -9.39 30.66
N ASP A 202 11.49 -9.54 31.31
CA ASP A 202 11.58 -9.97 32.70
C ASP A 202 11.14 -8.86 33.68
N GLU A 203 11.44 -7.59 33.38
CA GLU A 203 11.13 -6.44 34.24
C GLU A 203 9.70 -5.90 34.06
N ARG A 204 9.20 -5.87 32.83
CA ARG A 204 7.92 -5.22 32.47
C ARG A 204 6.85 -6.19 31.96
N GLY A 205 7.18 -7.49 31.85
CA GLY A 205 6.30 -8.51 31.31
C GLY A 205 6.47 -8.70 29.79
N GLU A 206 6.07 -9.88 29.29
CA GLU A 206 6.22 -10.23 27.87
C GLU A 206 5.39 -9.32 26.95
N ASP A 207 4.26 -8.81 27.44
CA ASP A 207 3.35 -7.88 26.73
C ASP A 207 3.99 -6.51 26.41
N TYR A 208 5.12 -6.16 27.05
CA TYR A 208 5.87 -4.94 26.74
C TYR A 208 6.74 -5.08 25.48
N VAL A 209 7.11 -6.32 25.14
CA VAL A 209 7.94 -6.66 23.97
C VAL A 209 7.08 -7.21 22.83
N ASP A 210 6.04 -7.97 23.16
CA ASP A 210 4.98 -8.42 22.24
C ASP A 210 3.95 -7.30 22.04
N ASP A 211 4.34 -6.24 21.32
CA ASP A 211 3.65 -4.96 21.40
C ASP A 211 2.39 -4.85 20.53
N THR A 212 1.75 -5.94 20.13
CA THR A 212 0.53 -5.79 19.33
C THR A 212 -0.36 -7.03 19.31
N ASP A 213 -1.64 -6.86 19.69
CA ASP A 213 -2.72 -7.76 19.24
C ASP A 213 -2.97 -7.59 17.73
N ILE A 214 -1.90 -7.56 16.92
CA ILE A 214 -1.96 -7.60 15.47
C ILE A 214 -2.27 -9.04 15.06
N GLU A 215 -3.24 -9.17 14.17
CA GLU A 215 -3.58 -10.46 13.59
C GLU A 215 -2.40 -11.06 12.81
N PRO A 216 -2.14 -12.39 12.90
CA PRO A 216 -0.98 -13.03 12.27
C PRO A 216 -0.75 -12.73 10.78
N PRO A 217 -1.78 -12.59 9.92
CA PRO A 217 -1.59 -12.21 8.53
C PRO A 217 -0.97 -10.82 8.34
N LEU A 218 -1.29 -9.87 9.22
CA LEU A 218 -0.76 -8.51 9.17
C LEU A 218 0.67 -8.45 9.70
N VAL A 219 1.01 -9.23 10.74
CA VAL A 219 2.41 -9.42 11.19
C VAL A 219 3.29 -9.89 10.03
N LYS A 220 2.85 -10.94 9.32
CA LYS A 220 3.62 -11.51 8.20
C LYS A 220 3.81 -10.51 7.05
N LEU A 221 2.79 -9.69 6.77
CA LEU A 221 2.87 -8.64 5.75
C LEU A 221 3.92 -7.59 6.14
N MET A 222 3.91 -7.14 7.39
CA MET A 222 4.84 -6.13 7.91
C MET A 222 6.28 -6.66 7.98
N ASP A 223 6.47 -7.90 8.44
CA ASP A 223 7.78 -8.57 8.40
C ASP A 223 8.33 -8.61 6.96
N THR A 224 7.49 -8.92 5.98
CA THR A 224 7.90 -8.97 4.56
C THR A 224 8.33 -7.58 4.05
N LEU A 225 7.54 -6.53 4.35
CA LEU A 225 7.87 -5.15 4.00
C LEU A 225 9.21 -4.69 4.60
N ALA A 226 9.46 -5.03 5.86
CA ALA A 226 10.71 -4.73 6.53
C ALA A 226 11.90 -5.44 5.86
N PHE A 227 11.77 -6.73 5.53
CA PHE A 227 12.84 -7.51 4.93
C PHE A 227 13.20 -7.11 3.50
N ASP A 228 12.24 -6.60 2.73
CA ASP A 228 12.50 -6.12 1.37
C ASP A 228 13.21 -4.75 1.37
N THR A 229 12.96 -3.93 2.37
CA THR A 229 13.54 -2.58 2.50
C THR A 229 14.88 -2.59 3.26
N VAL A 230 15.03 -3.51 4.22
CA VAL A 230 16.21 -3.69 5.08
C VAL A 230 16.71 -5.13 4.96
N PRO A 231 17.49 -5.48 3.93
CA PRO A 231 17.95 -6.87 3.71
C PRO A 231 18.68 -7.50 4.90
N PRO A 232 19.54 -6.78 5.66
CA PRO A 232 20.19 -7.33 6.87
C PRO A 232 19.21 -7.74 7.98
N ALA A 233 17.96 -7.27 7.97
CA ALA A 233 16.95 -7.68 8.95
C ALA A 233 16.69 -9.20 8.91
N ARG A 234 16.69 -9.82 7.72
CA ARG A 234 16.52 -11.30 7.61
C ARG A 234 17.59 -12.03 8.39
N ARG A 235 18.85 -11.61 8.21
CA ARG A 235 20.00 -12.20 8.89
C ARG A 235 19.96 -11.95 10.39
N LEU A 236 19.60 -10.75 10.81
CA LEU A 236 19.43 -10.43 12.23
C LEU A 236 18.36 -11.33 12.88
N MET A 237 17.25 -11.59 12.20
CA MET A 237 16.21 -12.49 12.68
C MET A 237 16.69 -13.93 12.86
N GLU A 238 17.50 -14.45 11.93
CA GLU A 238 18.14 -15.76 12.10
C GLU A 238 19.05 -15.81 13.34
N LEU A 239 19.79 -14.73 13.60
CA LEU A 239 20.70 -14.62 14.74
C LEU A 239 19.94 -14.51 16.08
N LEU A 240 18.82 -13.79 16.11
CA LEU A 240 17.94 -13.71 17.27
C LEU A 240 17.29 -15.07 17.58
N ARG A 241 16.89 -15.83 16.55
CA ARG A 241 16.28 -17.16 16.72
C ARG A 241 17.19 -18.12 17.46
N LYS A 242 18.50 -18.07 17.18
CA LYS A 242 19.53 -18.85 17.90
C LYS A 242 19.68 -18.44 19.37
N ARG A 243 19.21 -17.26 19.74
CA ARG A 243 19.26 -16.67 21.08
C ARG A 243 17.91 -16.74 21.82
N GLY A 244 16.93 -17.41 21.21
CA GLY A 244 15.64 -17.68 21.83
C GLY A 244 14.56 -16.64 21.55
N TRP A 245 14.73 -15.81 20.51
CA TRP A 245 13.74 -14.80 20.10
C TRP A 245 13.44 -14.86 18.60
N THR A 246 12.18 -14.70 18.19
CA THR A 246 11.77 -14.68 16.77
C THR A 246 10.74 -13.58 16.50
N GLY A 247 10.50 -13.30 15.21
CA GLY A 247 9.60 -12.26 14.70
C GLY A 247 10.19 -10.84 14.71
N TRP A 248 9.87 -10.05 13.68
CA TRP A 248 10.38 -8.68 13.52
C TRP A 248 9.36 -7.65 14.01
N THR A 249 8.12 -7.77 13.56
CA THR A 249 6.99 -6.95 14.01
C THR A 249 6.40 -7.44 15.33
N LYS A 250 6.44 -8.76 15.57
CA LYS A 250 5.95 -9.40 16.81
C LYS A 250 7.03 -10.28 17.41
N LEU A 251 7.63 -9.87 18.53
CA LEU A 251 8.73 -10.58 19.16
C LEU A 251 8.23 -11.69 20.09
N GLU A 252 8.60 -12.94 19.81
CA GLU A 252 8.18 -14.13 20.56
C GLU A 252 9.37 -14.91 21.08
N ARG A 253 9.27 -15.44 22.32
CA ARG A 253 10.28 -16.37 22.85
C ARG A 253 10.18 -17.72 22.15
N VAL A 254 11.31 -18.23 21.70
CA VAL A 254 11.44 -19.58 21.13
C VAL A 254 12.49 -20.36 21.88
N THR A 255 12.34 -21.67 21.94
CA THR A 255 13.40 -22.52 22.51
C THR A 255 14.63 -22.44 21.60
N PRO A 256 15.81 -22.03 22.10
CA PRO A 256 16.99 -21.91 21.24
C PRO A 256 17.31 -23.28 20.63
N GLU A 257 17.55 -23.32 19.32
CA GLU A 257 18.03 -24.54 18.65
C GLU A 257 19.38 -24.94 19.28
N ARG A 258 19.36 -25.94 20.17
CA ARG A 258 20.61 -26.52 20.68
C ARG A 258 21.38 -27.08 19.50
N GLU A 259 22.56 -26.53 19.23
CA GLU A 259 23.53 -27.15 18.34
C GLU A 259 23.68 -28.61 18.75
N ARG A 260 23.28 -29.53 17.86
CA ARG A 260 23.49 -30.97 18.05
C ARG A 260 24.99 -31.26 17.92
N SER A 261 25.76 -30.90 18.94
CA SER A 261 27.14 -31.32 19.13
C SER A 261 27.14 -32.82 19.39
N GLY A 262 27.42 -33.59 18.33
CA GLY A 262 27.51 -35.05 18.35
C GLY A 262 28.67 -35.55 19.21
N HIS A 263 28.50 -35.57 20.54
CA HIS A 263 29.38 -36.30 21.44
C HIS A 263 28.78 -37.69 21.71
N ARG A 264 28.99 -38.63 20.78
CA ARG A 264 28.77 -40.06 21.07
C ARG A 264 29.80 -40.50 22.10
N ARG A 265 29.42 -40.50 23.38
CA ARG A 265 30.12 -41.29 24.41
C ARG A 265 29.96 -42.77 24.04
N LYS A 266 31.03 -43.38 23.50
CA LYS A 266 31.15 -44.85 23.41
C LYS A 266 31.20 -45.40 24.84
N THR A 267 30.08 -45.89 25.34
CA THR A 267 30.07 -46.79 26.49
C THR A 267 30.50 -48.18 26.03
N LEU A 268 31.74 -48.52 26.36
CA LEU A 268 32.29 -49.87 26.30
C LEU A 268 31.42 -50.77 27.22
N ARG A 269 30.63 -51.69 26.66
CA ARG A 269 30.12 -52.85 27.40
C ARG A 269 30.77 -54.12 26.84
N ARG A 270 31.61 -54.72 27.69
CA ARG A 270 32.21 -56.05 27.52
C ARG A 270 31.10 -57.10 27.33
N GLY A 271 31.28 -57.97 26.35
CA GLY A 271 30.38 -59.09 26.07
C GLY A 271 30.58 -60.28 27.03
N VAL A 272 29.51 -61.06 27.16
CA VAL A 272 29.49 -62.46 27.58
C VAL A 272 28.50 -63.17 26.62
N PRO A 273 28.82 -64.35 26.07
CA PRO A 273 28.09 -64.92 24.93
C PRO A 273 26.89 -65.77 25.38
N GLY A 274 25.74 -65.57 24.76
CA GLY A 274 24.57 -66.44 24.86
C GLY A 274 24.41 -67.23 23.56
N GLY A 275 24.42 -68.56 23.66
CA GLY A 275 24.35 -69.49 22.53
C GLY A 275 22.95 -69.76 22.00
N CYS A 276 22.96 -70.19 20.74
CA CYS A 276 22.05 -71.04 19.94
C CYS A 276 20.58 -71.27 20.36
N GLY A 277 19.71 -71.20 19.34
CA GLY A 277 18.44 -71.91 19.29
C GLY A 277 17.55 -71.50 18.09
N ASP A 278 17.81 -72.12 16.93
CA ASP A 278 16.89 -72.61 15.87
C ASP A 278 15.59 -71.84 15.55
N GLY A 279 15.43 -71.30 14.33
CA GLY A 279 14.68 -71.95 13.23
C GLY A 279 13.49 -71.04 12.84
N CYS A 280 13.03 -70.81 11.61
CA CYS A 280 13.09 -71.49 10.32
C CYS A 280 12.90 -70.43 9.22
N ARG A 281 13.72 -70.46 8.16
CA ARG A 281 13.35 -70.86 6.77
C ARG A 281 12.48 -69.86 5.97
N VAL A 282 13.19 -69.08 5.15
CA VAL A 282 12.81 -68.43 3.86
C VAL A 282 12.51 -69.54 2.83
N PRO A 283 11.64 -69.42 1.79
CA PRO A 283 11.99 -68.70 0.54
C PRO A 283 10.78 -68.24 -0.34
N PRO A 284 10.98 -67.89 -1.63
CA PRO A 284 11.54 -66.63 -2.12
C PRO A 284 10.58 -65.97 -3.15
N GLY A 285 10.96 -64.85 -3.76
CA GLY A 285 10.30 -64.41 -4.99
C GLY A 285 10.47 -62.93 -5.29
N ASP A 286 11.46 -62.67 -6.14
CA ASP A 286 11.68 -61.44 -6.89
C ASP A 286 10.41 -61.00 -7.65
N ASP A 287 10.17 -59.70 -7.79
CA ASP A 287 10.40 -59.04 -9.08
C ASP A 287 9.99 -57.55 -9.11
N VAL A 288 10.73 -56.87 -9.97
CA VAL A 288 10.73 -55.46 -10.32
C VAL A 288 9.46 -55.04 -11.07
N GLY A 289 9.01 -53.79 -10.91
CA GLY A 289 7.97 -53.21 -11.76
C GLY A 289 7.69 -51.73 -11.50
N ASP A 290 8.50 -50.87 -12.13
CA ASP A 290 8.12 -49.49 -12.49
C ASP A 290 6.80 -49.48 -13.28
N ASN A 291 5.83 -48.63 -12.92
CA ASN A 291 5.45 -47.46 -13.74
C ASN A 291 4.31 -46.62 -13.08
N PRO A 292 4.13 -45.36 -13.50
CA PRO A 292 3.31 -44.34 -12.86
C PRO A 292 1.94 -44.13 -13.52
N GLY A 293 1.11 -43.35 -12.83
CA GLY A 293 0.06 -42.54 -13.43
C GLY A 293 -1.32 -43.18 -13.49
N ALA A 294 -2.28 -42.64 -12.72
CA ALA A 294 -3.44 -41.93 -13.26
C ALA A 294 -4.51 -41.67 -12.19
N ASP A 295 -5.06 -40.46 -12.30
CA ASP A 295 -6.32 -39.93 -11.79
C ASP A 295 -7.45 -40.90 -11.41
N ALA A 296 -8.12 -40.56 -10.31
CA ALA A 296 -9.57 -40.48 -10.07
C ALA A 296 -9.76 -40.56 -8.55
N GLY A 297 -10.38 -39.60 -7.85
CA GLY A 297 -11.75 -39.16 -8.07
C GLY A 297 -12.63 -39.72 -6.95
N VAL A 298 -13.06 -38.83 -6.05
CA VAL A 298 -14.29 -38.89 -5.23
C VAL A 298 -14.52 -40.11 -4.34
N GLY A 299 -14.61 -39.88 -3.02
CA GLY A 299 -15.03 -40.90 -2.06
C GLY A 299 -15.32 -40.31 -0.68
N ASP A 300 -16.48 -39.68 -0.57
CA ASP A 300 -17.16 -39.32 0.68
C ASP A 300 -17.36 -40.57 1.55
N ALA A 301 -16.92 -40.54 2.81
CA ALA A 301 -17.21 -41.57 3.80
C ALA A 301 -17.13 -40.98 5.20
N GLY A 302 -18.24 -40.36 5.61
CA GLY A 302 -18.59 -40.27 7.03
C GLY A 302 -18.76 -41.67 7.63
N CYS A 303 -18.22 -41.87 8.81
CA CYS A 303 -18.65 -42.95 9.69
C CYS A 303 -18.48 -42.51 11.14
N GLY A 304 -19.55 -41.95 11.69
CA GLY A 304 -19.77 -41.91 13.13
C GLY A 304 -20.41 -43.22 13.60
N CYS A 305 -19.92 -43.75 14.71
CA CYS A 305 -20.65 -44.51 15.73
C CYS A 305 -19.63 -44.91 16.81
N SER A 306 -19.59 -44.24 17.96
CA SER A 306 -20.46 -44.42 19.13
C SER A 306 -19.92 -45.42 20.17
N LEU A 307 -19.66 -44.88 21.35
CA LEU A 307 -19.98 -45.41 22.69
C LEU A 307 -19.27 -46.67 23.20
N ARG A 308 -18.55 -46.48 24.32
CA ARG A 308 -18.52 -47.25 25.60
C ARG A 308 -17.42 -46.60 26.45
N ARG A 309 -17.58 -46.21 27.71
CA ARG A 309 -18.63 -46.25 28.74
C ARG A 309 -18.38 -45.06 29.66
#